data_AF-A0AB74A9H4-F1
#
_entry.id   AF-A0AB74A9H4-F1
#
_cell.length_a   1.000
_cell.length_b   1.000
_cell.length_c   1.000
_cell.angle_alpha   90.00
_cell.angle_beta   90.00
_cell.angle_gamma   90.00
#
_symmetry.space_group_name_H-M   'P 1'
#
loop_
_entity.id
_entity.type
_entity.pdbx_description
1 polymer ?
#
loop_
_entity_poly.entity_id
_entity_poly.type
_entity_poly.pdbx_seq_one_letter_code
_entity_poly.pdbx_strand_id
1 'polypeptide(L)'
;MDGVIYRFRPVDKLLNDDGISGELDSLYMYFAGREQLNDPMEGYADFFFEGDEIAWNNLLKNYLHCLTKHCTLIAIGGDDNYQLSHHMLEIAKNMSSQLSGISQEIYHVFLAEPIIADFVSIWHTLGKASKSELFGYLDGIHFFATDVITRILSREGLLPAAPPRNKEKYQYLLNRAKLFIDTFANSNLALDDKKYFMDSYVRTNKERSLLNRYKNRHRSFPALFNEMIAFPEKYCASIEKAVYPEWYVACFMAQCDDSSIWGTYGKNHTAVCLEFYIQEKPEGLGITLTMPTNMGSSGIGWSEEFMHFEPVSYGKDFASIDFFNSLGSISLDSALRYWLGDGHGRFSTRAKDLTESEEAWKQKYWEQFYHTATVKSSHWEKEKEFRLIQSSSLFDLTDTKLRKLKFKFSSLKGIIFGINTSIEDKCNLIAKIEHLCNEHKREKFNFYQARYDHNSKKITHDLLTNIKIGYRESTKLV
;
A
#
# COMPACT_ATOMS: atom_id res chain seq x y z
N MET A 1 24.14 7.83 16.32
CA MET A 1 23.32 9.06 16.38
C MET A 1 23.58 9.73 17.70
N ASP A 2 23.60 11.05 17.75
CA ASP A 2 23.92 11.84 18.96
C ASP A 2 22.72 11.92 19.94
N GLY A 3 21.99 10.81 20.12
CA GLY A 3 20.80 10.72 20.97
C GLY A 3 19.59 11.53 20.48
N VAL A 4 19.66 12.12 19.29
CA VAL A 4 18.61 12.97 18.71
C VAL A 4 18.34 12.66 17.25
N ILE A 5 17.15 13.02 16.78
CA ILE A 5 16.72 12.90 15.40
C ILE A 5 15.89 14.10 14.96
N TYR A 6 15.92 14.42 13.67
CA TYR A 6 15.43 15.69 13.14
C TYR A 6 14.16 15.51 12.30
N ARG A 7 13.15 16.36 12.49
CA ARG A 7 11.93 16.37 11.68
C ARG A 7 11.64 17.76 11.15
N PHE A 8 11.71 17.92 9.83
CA PHE A 8 11.38 19.17 9.16
C PHE A 8 9.88 19.36 9.08
N ARG A 9 9.40 20.55 9.47
CA ARG A 9 7.98 20.89 9.44
C ARG A 9 7.74 22.35 9.06
N PRO A 10 6.87 22.60 8.06
CA PRO A 10 6.31 23.93 7.82
C PRO A 10 5.63 24.50 9.08
N VAL A 11 5.76 25.80 9.30
CA VAL A 11 5.25 26.46 10.52
C VAL A 11 3.72 26.39 10.62
N ASP A 12 3.04 26.55 9.48
CA ASP A 12 1.58 26.39 9.37
C ASP A 12 1.13 25.00 9.82
N LYS A 13 1.87 23.93 9.51
CA LYS A 13 1.56 22.58 10.03
C LYS A 13 1.73 22.44 11.54
N LEU A 14 2.60 23.24 12.15
CA LEU A 14 2.81 23.21 13.61
C LEU A 14 1.77 24.01 14.38
N LEU A 15 1.31 25.13 13.82
CA LEU A 15 0.44 26.10 14.49
C LEU A 15 -1.01 26.09 14.01
N ASN A 16 -1.28 25.64 12.78
CA ASN A 16 -2.59 25.75 12.14
C ASN A 16 -2.77 24.75 10.97
N ASP A 17 -2.69 23.45 11.25
CA ASP A 17 -2.73 22.36 10.25
C ASP A 17 -4.11 22.18 9.63
N ASP A 18 -5.19 22.23 10.44
CA ASP A 18 -6.58 22.03 10.00
C ASP A 18 -7.41 23.32 9.92
N GLY A 19 -6.76 24.48 9.90
CA GLY A 19 -7.41 25.80 9.91
C GLY A 19 -7.92 26.23 11.29
N ILE A 20 -7.79 25.37 12.31
CA ILE A 20 -8.17 25.63 13.70
C ILE A 20 -7.02 25.30 14.67
N SER A 21 -6.22 24.26 14.41
CA SER A 21 -5.14 23.76 15.27
C SER A 21 -4.01 23.06 14.48
N GLY A 22 -2.78 23.09 14.99
CA GLY A 22 -1.59 22.44 14.42
C GLY A 22 -1.01 21.28 15.23
N GLU A 23 0.07 20.66 14.71
CA GLU A 23 0.77 19.52 15.34
C GLU A 23 1.17 19.80 16.80
N LEU A 24 1.54 21.05 17.15
CA LEU A 24 1.93 21.43 18.51
C LEU A 24 0.75 21.70 19.46
N ASP A 25 -0.47 21.90 18.95
CA ASP A 25 -1.65 22.12 19.80
C ASP A 25 -2.12 20.84 20.49
N SER A 26 -2.04 19.72 19.78
CA SER A 26 -2.44 18.41 20.29
C SER A 26 -1.28 17.43 20.45
N LEU A 27 -0.04 17.94 20.33
CA LEU A 27 1.22 17.19 20.43
C LEU A 27 1.20 15.90 19.61
N TYR A 28 0.85 16.00 18.32
CA TYR A 28 0.81 14.85 17.43
C TYR A 28 1.83 14.92 16.31
N MET A 29 2.18 13.75 15.82
CA MET A 29 2.90 13.53 14.58
C MET A 29 1.91 13.01 13.55
N TYR A 30 1.75 13.73 12.44
CA TYR A 30 1.01 13.20 11.31
C TYR A 30 1.84 12.15 10.56
N PHE A 31 1.22 11.00 10.26
CA PHE A 31 1.77 9.93 9.44
C PHE A 31 1.19 10.03 8.02
N ALA A 32 2.06 10.32 7.06
CA ALA A 32 1.72 10.61 5.68
C ALA A 32 1.46 9.33 4.88
N GLY A 33 0.51 9.38 3.95
CA GLY A 33 0.28 8.32 2.96
C GLY A 33 1.33 8.34 1.87
N ARG A 34 1.42 7.26 1.10
CA ARG A 34 2.41 7.07 0.02
C ARG A 34 2.33 8.17 -1.04
N GLU A 35 1.13 8.63 -1.35
CA GLU A 35 0.84 9.71 -2.29
C GLU A 35 1.38 11.09 -1.86
N GLN A 36 1.79 11.22 -0.60
CA GLN A 36 2.33 12.44 -0.02
C GLN A 36 3.87 12.41 0.09
N LEU A 37 4.51 11.33 -0.34
CA LEU A 37 5.96 11.17 -0.32
C LEU A 37 6.61 11.79 -1.56
N ASN A 38 7.91 12.08 -1.46
CA ASN A 38 8.65 12.80 -2.49
C ASN A 38 9.15 11.92 -3.63
N ASP A 39 9.46 10.65 -3.37
CA ASP A 39 9.85 9.70 -4.42
C ASP A 39 8.62 8.90 -4.88
N PRO A 40 8.19 9.05 -6.15
CA PRO A 40 7.00 8.36 -6.66
C PRO A 40 7.17 6.83 -6.74
N MET A 41 8.41 6.33 -6.66
CA MET A 41 8.71 4.90 -6.65
C MET A 41 8.65 4.29 -5.25
N GLU A 42 8.37 5.08 -4.20
CA GLU A 42 8.31 4.56 -2.83
C GLU A 42 7.16 3.60 -2.61
N GLY A 43 7.47 2.48 -1.96
CA GLY A 43 6.58 1.34 -1.82
C GLY A 43 6.35 0.58 -3.12
N TYR A 44 7.08 0.87 -4.20
CA TYR A 44 7.07 0.02 -5.38
C TYR A 44 7.66 -1.35 -5.03
N ALA A 45 6.99 -2.39 -5.49
CA ALA A 45 7.43 -3.76 -5.41
C ALA A 45 7.18 -4.43 -6.76
N ASP A 46 8.15 -5.20 -7.23
CA ASP A 46 8.02 -6.03 -8.41
C ASP A 46 7.32 -7.33 -8.02
N PHE A 47 6.01 -7.38 -8.26
CA PHE A 47 5.21 -8.56 -7.99
C PHE A 47 5.33 -9.58 -9.11
N PHE A 48 5.49 -10.83 -8.71
CA PHE A 48 5.48 -11.97 -9.61
C PHE A 48 4.67 -13.13 -9.06
N PHE A 49 4.32 -14.03 -9.96
CA PHE A 49 3.50 -15.19 -9.71
C PHE A 49 4.26 -16.42 -10.18
N GLU A 50 4.64 -17.28 -9.25
CA GLU A 50 5.34 -18.54 -9.51
C GLU A 50 4.71 -19.66 -8.69
N GLY A 51 4.03 -20.57 -9.38
CA GLY A 51 3.27 -21.63 -8.76
C GLY A 51 3.01 -22.79 -9.71
N ASP A 52 2.58 -23.91 -9.16
CA ASP A 52 2.15 -25.07 -9.92
C ASP A 52 0.67 -25.00 -10.30
N GLU A 53 0.16 -26.06 -10.92
CA GLU A 53 -1.23 -26.17 -11.37
C GLU A 53 -2.25 -25.84 -10.25
N ILE A 54 -2.00 -26.25 -9.00
CA ILE A 54 -2.92 -26.02 -7.88
C ILE A 54 -3.00 -24.53 -7.56
N ALA A 55 -1.85 -23.87 -7.43
CA ALA A 55 -1.77 -22.44 -7.12
C ALA A 55 -2.44 -21.59 -8.21
N TRP A 56 -2.16 -21.87 -9.48
CA TRP A 56 -2.76 -21.16 -10.61
C TRP A 56 -4.26 -21.39 -10.74
N ASN A 57 -4.74 -22.63 -10.54
CA ASN A 57 -6.18 -22.92 -10.53
C ASN A 57 -6.91 -22.17 -9.41
N ASN A 58 -6.31 -22.02 -8.24
CA ASN A 58 -6.91 -21.28 -7.15
C ASN A 58 -6.88 -19.76 -7.37
N LEU A 59 -5.85 -19.23 -8.03
CA LEU A 59 -5.87 -17.84 -8.51
C LEU A 59 -6.99 -17.61 -9.52
N LEU A 60 -7.21 -18.54 -10.46
CA LEU A 60 -8.34 -18.49 -11.39
C LEU A 60 -9.69 -18.52 -10.64
N LYS A 61 -9.87 -19.42 -9.68
CA LYS A 61 -11.08 -19.45 -8.85
C LYS A 61 -11.30 -18.12 -8.14
N ASN A 62 -10.25 -17.55 -7.54
CA ASN A 62 -10.30 -16.25 -6.90
C ASN A 62 -10.75 -15.14 -7.86
N TYR A 63 -10.18 -15.11 -9.06
CA TYR A 63 -10.56 -14.18 -10.11
C TYR A 63 -12.06 -14.32 -10.50
N LEU A 64 -12.54 -15.55 -10.70
CA LEU A 64 -13.94 -15.81 -11.01
C LEU A 64 -14.87 -15.43 -9.85
N HIS A 65 -14.47 -15.66 -8.60
CA HIS A 65 -15.20 -15.21 -7.41
C HIS A 65 -15.32 -13.69 -7.38
N CYS A 66 -14.20 -12.99 -7.56
CA CYS A 66 -14.14 -11.54 -7.58
C CYS A 66 -15.00 -10.95 -8.71
N LEU A 67 -14.92 -11.53 -9.92
CA LEU A 67 -15.71 -11.11 -11.07
C LEU A 67 -17.20 -11.36 -10.84
N THR A 68 -17.57 -12.53 -10.30
CA THR A 68 -18.96 -12.85 -9.96
C THR A 68 -19.52 -11.88 -8.94
N LYS A 69 -18.78 -11.62 -7.86
CA LYS A 69 -19.16 -10.63 -6.84
C LYS A 69 -19.33 -9.25 -7.45
N HIS A 70 -18.41 -8.83 -8.31
CA HIS A 70 -18.47 -7.56 -9.00
C HIS A 70 -19.71 -7.44 -9.91
N CYS A 71 -20.00 -8.46 -10.72
CA CYS A 71 -21.22 -8.50 -11.55
C CYS A 71 -22.49 -8.40 -10.69
N THR A 72 -22.56 -9.13 -9.58
CA THR A 72 -23.70 -9.09 -8.66
C THR A 72 -23.85 -7.72 -7.99
N LEU A 73 -22.75 -7.11 -7.51
CA LEU A 73 -22.78 -5.78 -6.90
C LEU A 73 -23.30 -4.73 -7.87
N ILE A 74 -22.84 -4.74 -9.11
CA ILE A 74 -23.31 -3.75 -10.09
C ILE A 74 -24.79 -3.96 -10.42
N ALA A 75 -25.25 -5.21 -10.50
CA ALA A 75 -26.64 -5.51 -10.81
C ALA A 75 -27.64 -5.00 -9.78
N ILE A 76 -27.26 -5.00 -8.51
CA ILE A 76 -28.10 -4.50 -7.41
C ILE A 76 -27.93 -2.99 -7.15
N GLY A 77 -27.23 -2.28 -8.05
CA GLY A 77 -26.96 -0.84 -7.89
C GLY A 77 -25.96 -0.53 -6.78
N GLY A 78 -25.07 -1.48 -6.48
CA GLY A 78 -24.00 -1.30 -5.48
C GLY A 78 -23.10 -0.12 -5.82
N ASP A 79 -22.65 0.55 -4.76
CA ASP A 79 -21.86 1.79 -4.81
C ASP A 79 -20.47 1.58 -5.45
N ASP A 80 -19.95 2.64 -6.08
CA ASP A 80 -18.62 2.72 -6.69
C ASP A 80 -17.48 2.55 -5.65
N ASN A 81 -17.82 2.56 -4.36
CA ASN A 81 -16.90 2.48 -3.23
C ASN A 81 -16.44 1.06 -2.85
N TYR A 82 -16.83 -0.01 -3.58
CA TYR A 82 -16.33 -1.36 -3.30
C TYR A 82 -14.83 -1.49 -3.61
N GLN A 83 -14.01 -1.56 -2.56
CA GLN A 83 -12.57 -1.79 -2.67
C GLN A 83 -12.26 -3.28 -2.76
N LEU A 84 -11.99 -3.75 -3.98
CA LEU A 84 -11.73 -5.17 -4.27
C LEU A 84 -10.56 -5.74 -3.45
N SER A 85 -9.50 -4.97 -3.22
CA SER A 85 -8.30 -5.40 -2.49
C SER A 85 -8.58 -5.87 -1.07
N HIS A 86 -9.52 -5.24 -0.35
CA HIS A 86 -9.77 -5.52 1.07
C HIS A 86 -10.33 -6.92 1.33
N HIS A 87 -10.97 -7.52 0.33
CA HIS A 87 -11.71 -8.76 0.53
C HIS A 87 -11.24 -9.89 -0.38
N MET A 88 -10.40 -9.61 -1.37
CA MET A 88 -10.10 -10.61 -2.39
C MET A 88 -9.35 -11.83 -1.87
N LEU A 89 -8.42 -11.69 -0.91
CA LEU A 89 -7.68 -12.86 -0.38
C LEU A 89 -8.57 -13.86 0.37
N GLU A 90 -9.62 -13.39 1.04
CA GLU A 90 -10.57 -14.21 1.79
C GLU A 90 -11.96 -14.26 1.15
N ILE A 91 -12.10 -13.88 -0.13
CA ILE A 91 -13.42 -13.77 -0.76
C ILE A 91 -14.18 -15.11 -0.74
N ALA A 92 -13.45 -16.22 -0.91
CA ALA A 92 -14.01 -17.56 -0.86
C ALA A 92 -14.54 -17.95 0.52
N LYS A 93 -13.82 -17.55 1.58
CA LYS A 93 -14.20 -17.78 2.98
C LYS A 93 -15.47 -17.03 3.36
N ASN A 94 -15.63 -15.83 2.81
CA ASN A 94 -16.73 -14.91 3.16
C ASN A 94 -17.97 -15.07 2.26
N MET A 95 -17.99 -16.04 1.34
CA MET A 95 -19.17 -16.31 0.50
C MET A 95 -20.24 -17.09 1.28
N SER A 96 -21.51 -16.73 1.06
CA SER A 96 -22.65 -17.52 1.55
C SER A 96 -22.70 -18.89 0.86
N SER A 97 -23.40 -19.84 1.48
CA SER A 97 -23.58 -21.19 0.90
C SER A 97 -24.19 -21.15 -0.50
N GLN A 98 -25.18 -20.29 -0.74
CA GLN A 98 -25.81 -20.10 -2.05
C GLN A 98 -24.80 -19.58 -3.10
N LEU A 99 -24.05 -18.53 -2.78
CA LEU A 99 -23.05 -17.98 -3.70
C LEU A 99 -21.88 -18.94 -3.94
N SER A 100 -21.52 -19.74 -2.94
CA SER A 100 -20.52 -20.80 -3.08
C SER A 100 -20.95 -21.85 -4.11
N GLY A 101 -22.20 -22.32 -4.05
CA GLY A 101 -22.76 -23.25 -5.04
C GLY A 101 -22.77 -22.69 -6.47
N ILE A 102 -23.24 -21.45 -6.63
CA ILE A 102 -23.21 -20.73 -7.92
C ILE A 102 -21.78 -20.62 -8.44
N SER A 103 -20.83 -20.31 -7.57
CA SER A 103 -19.46 -20.12 -8.00
C SER A 103 -18.74 -21.42 -8.36
N GLN A 104 -19.06 -22.53 -7.70
CA GLN A 104 -18.57 -23.85 -8.10
C GLN A 104 -19.09 -24.21 -9.49
N GLU A 105 -20.37 -23.98 -9.76
CA GLU A 105 -20.93 -24.21 -11.08
C GLU A 105 -20.27 -23.34 -12.15
N ILE A 106 -20.06 -22.04 -11.87
CA ILE A 106 -19.33 -21.14 -12.77
C ILE A 106 -17.97 -21.72 -13.13
N TYR A 107 -17.20 -22.18 -12.15
CA TYR A 107 -15.89 -22.78 -12.38
C TYR A 107 -15.98 -24.05 -13.24
N HIS A 108 -16.93 -24.95 -12.93
CA HIS A 108 -17.13 -26.18 -13.70
C HIS A 108 -17.55 -25.92 -15.14
N VAL A 109 -18.53 -25.03 -15.38
CA VAL A 109 -18.98 -24.68 -16.73
C VAL A 109 -17.89 -23.94 -17.51
N PHE A 110 -17.12 -23.09 -16.83
CA PHE A 110 -16.00 -22.37 -17.44
C PHE A 110 -14.91 -23.33 -17.95
N LEU A 111 -14.53 -24.33 -17.15
CA LEU A 111 -13.51 -25.33 -17.53
C LEU A 111 -14.06 -26.49 -18.35
N ALA A 112 -15.38 -26.61 -18.53
CA ALA A 112 -15.96 -27.62 -19.42
C ALA A 112 -15.68 -27.35 -20.90
N GLU A 113 -15.28 -26.12 -21.27
CA GLU A 113 -14.85 -25.77 -22.61
C GLU A 113 -13.38 -26.18 -22.82
N PRO A 114 -13.08 -27.17 -23.69
CA PRO A 114 -11.73 -27.74 -23.80
C PRO A 114 -10.65 -26.72 -24.13
N ILE A 115 -10.92 -25.77 -25.04
CA ILE A 115 -9.96 -24.73 -25.41
C ILE A 115 -9.61 -23.84 -24.21
N ILE A 116 -10.56 -23.61 -23.30
CA ILE A 116 -10.33 -22.80 -22.10
C ILE A 116 -9.55 -23.61 -21.06
N ALA A 117 -9.91 -24.88 -20.86
CA ALA A 117 -9.17 -25.78 -19.97
C ALA A 117 -7.71 -25.94 -20.41
N ASP A 118 -7.47 -26.14 -21.70
CA ASP A 118 -6.13 -26.24 -22.28
C ASP A 118 -5.35 -24.92 -22.12
N PHE A 119 -6.01 -23.77 -22.27
CA PHE A 119 -5.36 -22.48 -22.08
C PHE A 119 -4.96 -22.23 -20.62
N VAL A 120 -5.79 -22.61 -19.66
CA VAL A 120 -5.48 -22.46 -18.22
C VAL A 120 -4.38 -23.45 -17.81
N SER A 121 -4.42 -24.68 -18.33
CA SER A 121 -3.47 -25.72 -17.93
C SER A 121 -2.02 -25.34 -18.23
N ILE A 122 -1.76 -24.50 -19.22
CA ILE A 122 -0.40 -24.08 -19.58
C ILE A 122 0.14 -22.92 -18.74
N TRP A 123 -0.65 -22.24 -17.91
CA TRP A 123 -0.19 -21.06 -17.15
C TRP A 123 1.03 -21.38 -16.26
N HIS A 124 1.03 -22.53 -15.58
CA HIS A 124 2.12 -22.96 -14.72
C HIS A 124 3.41 -23.31 -15.48
N THR A 125 3.30 -23.62 -16.78
CA THR A 125 4.45 -23.97 -17.64
C THR A 125 5.25 -22.77 -18.11
N LEU A 126 4.73 -21.56 -17.88
CA LEU A 126 5.33 -20.30 -18.34
C LEU A 126 6.30 -19.69 -17.31
N GLY A 127 6.55 -20.42 -16.21
CA GLY A 127 7.48 -20.02 -15.16
C GLY A 127 7.03 -18.78 -14.39
N LYS A 128 7.99 -17.96 -13.96
CA LYS A 128 7.76 -16.69 -13.27
C LYS A 128 7.02 -15.70 -14.18
N ALA A 129 5.78 -15.37 -13.81
CA ALA A 129 4.95 -14.40 -14.51
C ALA A 129 4.94 -13.04 -13.78
N SER A 130 5.15 -11.97 -14.52
CA SER A 130 4.96 -10.59 -14.09
C SER A 130 3.48 -10.21 -14.01
N LYS A 131 3.18 -9.06 -13.42
CA LYS A 131 1.84 -8.44 -13.47
C LYS A 131 1.28 -8.30 -14.89
N SER A 132 2.13 -7.90 -15.84
CA SER A 132 1.77 -7.72 -17.25
C SER A 132 1.30 -9.05 -17.86
N GLU A 133 2.06 -10.12 -17.60
CA GLU A 133 1.74 -11.47 -18.06
C GLU A 133 0.45 -12.00 -17.42
N LEU A 134 0.28 -11.82 -16.10
CA LEU A 134 -0.97 -12.17 -15.40
C LEU A 134 -2.18 -11.45 -16.03
N PHE A 135 -2.06 -10.15 -16.29
CA PHE A 135 -3.11 -9.41 -16.99
C PHE A 135 -3.40 -10.02 -18.37
N GLY A 136 -2.37 -10.39 -19.13
CA GLY A 136 -2.53 -11.06 -20.43
C GLY A 136 -3.30 -12.38 -20.33
N TYR A 137 -3.01 -13.20 -19.32
CA TYR A 137 -3.72 -14.45 -19.06
C TYR A 137 -5.20 -14.20 -18.76
N LEU A 138 -5.47 -13.28 -17.83
CA LEU A 138 -6.84 -12.95 -17.41
C LEU A 138 -7.64 -12.27 -18.53
N ASP A 139 -7.05 -11.35 -19.30
CA ASP A 139 -7.69 -10.70 -20.45
C ASP A 139 -8.05 -11.69 -21.56
N GLY A 140 -7.22 -12.74 -21.74
CA GLY A 140 -7.46 -13.81 -22.70
C GLY A 140 -8.78 -14.55 -22.44
N ILE A 141 -9.12 -14.78 -21.17
CA ILE A 141 -10.34 -15.50 -20.74
C ILE A 141 -11.48 -14.59 -20.30
N HIS A 142 -11.23 -13.31 -20.03
CA HIS A 142 -12.15 -12.44 -19.31
C HIS A 142 -13.56 -12.42 -19.92
N PHE A 143 -13.68 -12.16 -21.22
CA PHE A 143 -15.00 -12.07 -21.86
C PHE A 143 -15.72 -13.42 -21.93
N PHE A 144 -14.99 -14.54 -21.96
CA PHE A 144 -15.60 -15.86 -21.87
C PHE A 144 -16.13 -16.10 -20.45
N ALA A 145 -15.33 -15.76 -19.42
CA ALA A 145 -15.76 -15.79 -18.02
C ALA A 145 -17.01 -14.95 -17.80
N THR A 146 -17.06 -13.72 -18.33
CA THR A 146 -18.23 -12.84 -18.24
C THR A 146 -19.48 -13.46 -18.90
N ASP A 147 -19.38 -14.10 -20.07
CA ASP A 147 -20.53 -14.78 -20.70
C ASP A 147 -21.04 -15.94 -19.84
N VAL A 148 -20.13 -16.75 -19.27
CA VAL A 148 -20.50 -17.86 -18.36
C VAL A 148 -21.18 -17.32 -17.10
N ILE A 149 -20.55 -16.37 -16.41
CA ILE A 149 -21.03 -15.78 -15.16
C ILE A 149 -22.40 -15.13 -15.37
N THR A 150 -22.53 -14.27 -16.38
CA THR A 150 -23.79 -13.52 -16.60
C THR A 150 -24.95 -14.46 -16.92
N ARG A 151 -24.72 -15.54 -17.67
CA ARG A 151 -25.75 -16.54 -17.97
C ARG A 151 -26.18 -17.34 -16.75
N ILE A 152 -25.23 -17.80 -15.94
CA ILE A 152 -25.56 -18.54 -14.71
C ILE A 152 -26.31 -17.62 -13.76
N LEU A 153 -25.82 -16.41 -13.51
CA LEU A 153 -26.52 -15.44 -12.66
C LEU A 153 -27.91 -15.08 -13.20
N SER A 154 -28.11 -15.00 -14.52
CA SER A 154 -29.43 -14.77 -15.13
C SER A 154 -30.38 -15.94 -14.88
N ARG A 155 -29.88 -17.18 -14.98
CA ARG A 155 -30.67 -18.40 -14.75
C ARG A 155 -31.09 -18.51 -13.29
N GLU A 156 -30.23 -18.10 -12.36
CA GLU A 156 -30.54 -18.03 -10.93
C GLU A 156 -31.39 -16.80 -10.54
N GLY A 157 -31.81 -15.98 -11.51
CA GLY A 157 -32.65 -14.80 -11.27
C GLY A 157 -31.93 -13.61 -10.63
N LEU A 158 -30.59 -13.62 -10.58
CA LEU A 158 -29.76 -12.56 -10.02
C LEU A 158 -29.43 -11.46 -11.04
N LEU A 159 -29.58 -11.75 -12.34
CA LEU A 159 -29.45 -10.80 -13.45
C LEU A 159 -30.65 -10.86 -14.39
N PRO A 160 -30.91 -9.79 -15.18
CA PRO A 160 -31.85 -9.86 -16.29
C PRO A 160 -31.50 -10.98 -17.27
N ALA A 161 -32.51 -11.54 -17.95
CA ALA A 161 -32.33 -12.65 -18.87
C ALA A 161 -31.24 -12.36 -19.93
N ALA A 162 -30.21 -13.21 -19.95
CA ALA A 162 -29.13 -13.11 -20.91
C ALA A 162 -29.63 -13.33 -22.35
N PRO A 163 -29.20 -12.52 -23.34
CA PRO A 163 -29.56 -12.73 -24.72
C PRO A 163 -28.99 -14.05 -25.29
N PRO A 164 -29.57 -14.56 -26.39
CA PRO A 164 -29.00 -15.71 -27.10
C PRO A 164 -27.53 -15.48 -27.44
N ARG A 165 -26.72 -16.53 -27.28
CA ARG A 165 -25.27 -16.45 -27.53
C ARG A 165 -25.03 -16.17 -29.01
N ASN A 166 -24.28 -15.10 -29.30
CA ASN A 166 -23.79 -14.85 -30.64
C ASN A 166 -22.64 -15.83 -30.95
N LYS A 167 -22.87 -16.76 -31.90
CA LYS A 167 -21.91 -17.82 -32.25
C LYS A 167 -20.59 -17.27 -32.76
N GLU A 168 -20.60 -16.22 -33.57
CA GLU A 168 -19.38 -15.59 -34.11
C GLU A 168 -18.54 -14.96 -33.01
N LYS A 169 -19.18 -14.21 -32.09
CA LYS A 169 -18.49 -13.63 -30.93
C LYS A 169 -17.92 -14.72 -30.03
N TYR A 170 -18.69 -15.78 -29.75
CA TYR A 170 -18.23 -16.90 -28.95
C TYR A 170 -17.00 -17.58 -29.58
N GLN A 171 -17.06 -17.89 -30.88
CA GLN A 171 -15.93 -18.48 -31.60
C GLN A 171 -14.71 -17.54 -31.61
N TYR A 172 -14.93 -16.23 -31.75
CA TYR A 172 -13.86 -15.23 -31.65
C TYR A 172 -13.15 -15.27 -30.29
N LEU A 173 -13.90 -15.41 -29.18
CA LEU A 173 -13.31 -15.54 -27.85
C LEU A 173 -12.47 -16.81 -27.71
N LEU A 174 -12.96 -17.95 -28.21
CA LEU A 174 -12.20 -19.20 -28.21
C LEU A 174 -10.96 -19.12 -29.08
N ASN A 175 -11.04 -18.47 -30.24
CA ASN A 175 -9.90 -18.29 -31.13
C ASN A 175 -8.78 -17.46 -30.49
N ARG A 176 -9.11 -16.52 -29.59
CA ARG A 176 -8.09 -15.80 -28.81
C ARG A 176 -7.34 -16.75 -27.90
N ALA A 177 -8.03 -17.55 -27.11
CA ALA A 177 -7.40 -18.55 -26.23
C ALA A 177 -6.60 -19.59 -27.03
N LYS A 178 -7.12 -20.03 -28.18
CA LYS A 178 -6.41 -20.95 -29.09
C LYS A 178 -5.10 -20.37 -29.60
N LEU A 179 -5.07 -19.10 -30.02
CA LEU A 179 -3.83 -18.45 -30.46
C LEU A 179 -2.75 -18.47 -29.36
N PHE A 180 -3.15 -18.32 -28.10
CA PHE A 180 -2.22 -18.49 -26.98
C PHE A 180 -1.69 -19.91 -26.90
N ILE A 181 -2.57 -20.92 -26.88
CA ILE A 181 -2.14 -22.33 -26.83
C ILE A 181 -1.16 -22.63 -27.96
N ASP A 182 -1.48 -22.21 -29.19
CA ASP A 182 -0.63 -22.42 -30.35
C ASP A 182 0.75 -21.75 -30.20
N THR A 183 0.79 -20.56 -29.59
CA THR A 183 2.03 -19.82 -29.37
C THR A 183 2.85 -20.37 -28.20
N PHE A 184 2.22 -20.79 -27.11
CA PHE A 184 2.91 -21.11 -25.85
C PHE A 184 3.15 -22.61 -25.65
N ALA A 185 2.20 -23.44 -26.06
CA ALA A 185 2.27 -24.90 -25.91
C ALA A 185 2.82 -25.58 -27.18
N ASN A 186 2.41 -25.11 -28.36
CA ASN A 186 2.68 -25.81 -29.62
C ASN A 186 3.88 -25.25 -30.40
N SER A 187 4.50 -24.16 -29.94
CA SER A 187 5.67 -23.57 -30.58
C SER A 187 6.99 -24.01 -29.93
N ASN A 188 8.04 -24.11 -30.74
CA ASN A 188 9.42 -24.32 -30.29
C ASN A 188 10.12 -23.01 -29.88
N LEU A 189 9.36 -21.95 -29.60
CA LEU A 189 9.92 -20.66 -29.18
C LEU A 189 10.62 -20.81 -27.82
N ALA A 190 11.74 -20.09 -27.65
CA ALA A 190 12.37 -19.94 -26.36
C ALA A 190 11.44 -19.21 -25.38
N LEU A 191 11.67 -19.37 -24.08
CA LEU A 191 10.85 -18.72 -23.05
C LEU A 191 10.87 -17.19 -23.21
N ASP A 192 12.02 -16.60 -23.53
CA ASP A 192 12.14 -15.15 -23.71
C ASP A 192 11.29 -14.66 -24.89
N ASP A 193 11.27 -15.38 -26.01
CA ASP A 193 10.43 -15.04 -27.17
C ASP A 193 8.94 -15.11 -26.82
N LYS A 194 8.55 -16.12 -26.03
CA LYS A 194 7.20 -16.27 -25.48
C LYS A 194 6.82 -15.07 -24.59
N LYS A 195 7.74 -14.58 -23.77
CA LYS A 195 7.55 -13.37 -22.95
C LYS A 195 7.44 -12.10 -23.79
N TYR A 196 8.28 -11.94 -24.81
CA TYR A 196 8.16 -10.82 -25.75
C TYR A 196 6.81 -10.80 -26.48
N PHE A 197 6.30 -11.98 -26.86
CA PHE A 197 4.94 -12.10 -27.41
C PHE A 197 3.88 -11.62 -26.40
N MET A 198 3.97 -12.03 -25.12
CA MET A 198 3.05 -11.57 -24.07
C MET A 198 3.03 -10.04 -23.97
N ASP A 199 4.20 -9.42 -23.88
CA ASP A 199 4.29 -7.96 -23.77
C ASP A 199 3.71 -7.26 -24.99
N SER A 200 3.97 -7.79 -26.18
CA SER A 200 3.37 -7.28 -27.42
C SER A 200 1.86 -7.42 -27.44
N TYR A 201 1.34 -8.56 -27.01
CA TYR A 201 -0.09 -8.82 -26.88
C TYR A 201 -0.75 -7.85 -25.90
N VAL A 202 -0.19 -7.69 -24.71
CA VAL A 202 -0.71 -6.80 -23.66
C VAL A 202 -0.72 -5.35 -24.17
N ARG A 203 0.39 -4.88 -24.75
CA ARG A 203 0.48 -3.53 -25.32
C ARG A 203 -0.55 -3.29 -26.41
N THR A 204 -0.66 -4.20 -27.37
CA THR A 204 -1.61 -4.11 -28.48
C THR A 204 -3.06 -4.09 -27.99
N ASN A 205 -3.38 -4.90 -26.97
CA ASN A 205 -4.70 -4.91 -26.37
C ASN A 205 -5.03 -3.63 -25.60
N LYS A 206 -4.07 -3.09 -24.83
CA LYS A 206 -4.24 -1.80 -24.14
C LYS A 206 -4.47 -0.67 -25.14
N GLU A 207 -3.72 -0.64 -26.24
CA GLU A 207 -3.92 0.32 -27.33
C GLU A 207 -5.30 0.15 -27.98
N ARG A 208 -5.71 -1.08 -28.30
CA ARG A 208 -7.03 -1.37 -28.88
C ARG A 208 -8.16 -0.97 -27.94
N SER A 209 -8.00 -1.21 -26.64
CA SER A 209 -8.96 -0.79 -25.60
C SER A 209 -9.09 0.73 -25.58
N LEU A 210 -7.97 1.46 -25.57
CA LEU A 210 -7.95 2.92 -25.65
C LEU A 210 -8.62 3.44 -26.94
N LEU A 211 -8.28 2.85 -28.09
CA LEU A 211 -8.88 3.20 -29.38
C LEU A 211 -10.40 2.96 -29.37
N ASN A 212 -10.85 1.86 -28.80
CA ASN A 212 -12.27 1.56 -28.67
C ASN A 212 -12.98 2.58 -27.78
N ARG A 213 -12.39 2.96 -26.63
CA ARG A 213 -12.93 4.03 -25.77
C ARG A 213 -12.98 5.36 -26.51
N TYR A 214 -11.91 5.72 -27.23
CA TYR A 214 -11.87 6.94 -28.03
C TYR A 214 -12.93 6.97 -29.14
N LYS A 215 -13.07 5.88 -29.91
CA LYS A 215 -14.08 5.75 -30.98
C LYS A 215 -15.50 5.85 -30.45
N ASN A 216 -15.74 5.40 -29.22
CA ASN A 216 -17.05 5.43 -28.60
C ASN A 216 -17.22 6.52 -27.52
N ARG A 217 -16.33 7.53 -27.45
CA ARG A 217 -16.35 8.59 -26.43
C ARG A 217 -17.65 9.39 -26.33
N HIS A 218 -18.41 9.42 -27.44
CA HIS A 218 -19.70 10.12 -27.53
C HIS A 218 -20.89 9.22 -27.18
N ARG A 219 -20.66 7.92 -26.99
CA ARG A 219 -21.70 6.98 -26.58
C ARG A 219 -21.73 6.95 -25.05
N SER A 220 -22.91 7.18 -24.47
CA SER A 220 -23.15 6.83 -23.09
C SER A 220 -23.25 5.31 -23.02
N PHE A 221 -22.19 4.66 -22.54
CA PHE A 221 -22.31 3.28 -22.07
C PHE A 221 -22.79 3.29 -20.63
N PRO A 222 -23.59 2.30 -20.22
CA PRO A 222 -23.80 2.06 -18.80
C PRO A 222 -22.44 1.91 -18.09
N ALA A 223 -22.26 2.56 -16.94
CA ALA A 223 -21.02 2.48 -16.15
C ALA A 223 -20.56 1.02 -15.93
N LEU A 224 -21.53 0.11 -15.74
CA LEU A 224 -21.39 -1.34 -15.71
C LEU A 224 -20.52 -1.92 -16.85
N PHE A 225 -20.71 -1.46 -18.09
CA PHE A 225 -19.99 -2.00 -19.23
C PHE A 225 -18.51 -1.58 -19.22
N ASN A 226 -18.23 -0.36 -18.77
CA ASN A 226 -16.85 0.15 -18.65
C ASN A 226 -16.11 -0.53 -17.50
N GLU A 227 -16.78 -0.72 -16.35
CA GLU A 227 -16.22 -1.43 -15.20
C GLU A 227 -15.89 -2.89 -15.54
N MET A 228 -16.79 -3.61 -16.25
CA MET A 228 -16.49 -4.98 -16.68
C MET A 228 -15.27 -5.03 -17.60
N ILE A 229 -15.17 -4.15 -18.60
CA ILE A 229 -13.99 -4.10 -19.50
C ILE A 229 -12.69 -3.84 -18.73
N ALA A 230 -12.74 -2.99 -17.69
CA ALA A 230 -11.57 -2.64 -16.89
C ALA A 230 -11.21 -3.69 -15.82
N PHE A 231 -12.06 -4.70 -15.62
CA PHE A 231 -11.93 -5.61 -14.48
C PHE A 231 -10.61 -6.39 -14.42
N PRO A 232 -10.04 -6.93 -15.52
CA PRO A 232 -8.75 -7.63 -15.43
C PRO A 232 -7.63 -6.73 -14.89
N GLU A 233 -7.56 -5.47 -15.34
CA GLU A 233 -6.58 -4.50 -14.87
C GLU A 233 -6.86 -4.12 -13.40
N LYS A 234 -8.13 -3.93 -13.03
CA LYS A 234 -8.56 -3.68 -11.64
C LYS A 234 -8.19 -4.84 -10.71
N TYR A 235 -8.37 -6.08 -11.14
CA TYR A 235 -7.98 -7.27 -10.39
C TYR A 235 -6.46 -7.34 -10.19
N CYS A 236 -5.67 -7.18 -11.24
CA CYS A 236 -4.20 -7.16 -11.14
C CYS A 236 -3.68 -6.00 -10.26
N ALA A 237 -4.35 -4.84 -10.26
CA ALA A 237 -3.99 -3.75 -9.35
C ALA A 237 -4.42 -4.03 -7.90
N SER A 238 -5.52 -4.74 -7.69
CA SER A 238 -6.06 -5.03 -6.37
C SER A 238 -5.32 -6.17 -5.67
N ILE A 239 -4.88 -7.19 -6.42
CA ILE A 239 -4.22 -8.38 -5.83
C ILE A 239 -2.92 -8.02 -5.12
N GLU A 240 -2.14 -7.10 -5.68
CA GLU A 240 -0.91 -6.59 -5.06
C GLU A 240 -1.20 -5.81 -3.78
N LYS A 241 -2.21 -4.92 -3.83
CA LYS A 241 -2.67 -4.15 -2.67
C LYS A 241 -3.26 -5.03 -1.57
N ALA A 242 -3.73 -6.23 -1.91
CA ALA A 242 -4.28 -7.15 -0.94
C ALA A 242 -3.19 -7.92 -0.17
N VAL A 243 -1.97 -8.01 -0.72
CA VAL A 243 -0.85 -8.72 -0.10
C VAL A 243 -0.43 -8.04 1.20
N TYR A 244 -0.11 -6.74 1.14
CA TYR A 244 0.37 -5.96 2.29
C TYR A 244 -0.65 -4.94 2.76
N PRO A 245 -0.73 -4.65 4.07
CA PRO A 245 -1.56 -3.57 4.56
C PRO A 245 -1.07 -2.23 4.03
N GLU A 246 -1.99 -1.27 3.89
CA GLU A 246 -1.61 0.12 3.66
C GLU A 246 -0.75 0.62 4.83
N TRP A 247 0.23 1.44 4.49
CA TRP A 247 1.20 1.95 5.46
C TRP A 247 1.36 3.46 5.34
N TYR A 248 1.67 4.07 6.47
CA TYR A 248 1.79 5.50 6.65
C TYR A 248 3.06 5.79 7.43
N VAL A 249 3.71 6.93 7.15
CA VAL A 249 5.03 7.21 7.71
C VAL A 249 5.20 8.60 8.28
N ALA A 250 5.97 8.66 9.36
CA ALA A 250 6.61 9.88 9.83
C ALA A 250 8.11 9.80 9.52
N CYS A 251 8.58 10.71 8.68
CA CYS A 251 9.97 10.77 8.21
C CYS A 251 10.82 11.67 9.11
N PHE A 252 12.04 11.22 9.38
CA PHE A 252 13.04 11.91 10.18
C PHE A 252 14.39 11.84 9.49
N MET A 253 15.26 12.79 9.76
CA MET A 253 16.62 12.84 9.22
C MET A 253 17.61 12.59 10.35
N ALA A 254 18.68 11.84 10.07
CA ALA A 254 19.78 11.69 11.02
C ALA A 254 20.57 12.99 11.23
N GLN A 255 20.52 13.90 10.27
CA GLN A 255 21.26 15.16 10.26
C GLN A 255 20.38 16.29 9.69
N CYS A 256 20.68 17.54 10.06
CA CYS A 256 20.00 18.74 9.53
C CYS A 256 20.98 19.72 8.88
N ASP A 257 22.15 19.26 8.43
CA ASP A 257 23.24 20.09 7.91
C ASP A 257 23.25 20.25 6.37
N ASP A 258 22.39 19.52 5.66
CA ASP A 258 22.29 19.57 4.20
C ASP A 258 21.37 20.72 3.72
N SER A 259 21.92 21.64 2.93
CA SER A 259 21.18 22.80 2.43
C SER A 259 20.03 22.44 1.49
N SER A 260 20.13 21.34 0.75
CA SER A 260 19.08 20.93 -0.18
C SER A 260 17.86 20.35 0.55
N ILE A 261 18.06 19.70 1.71
CA ILE A 261 16.96 19.27 2.59
C ILE A 261 16.21 20.50 3.13
N TRP A 262 16.93 21.54 3.55
CA TRP A 262 16.30 22.81 3.94
C TRP A 262 15.61 23.51 2.75
N GLY A 263 16.13 23.33 1.54
CA GLY A 263 15.50 23.81 0.30
C GLY A 263 14.16 23.13 0.02
N THR A 264 14.09 21.81 0.15
CA THR A 264 12.89 21.01 -0.13
C THR A 264 11.97 20.91 1.09
N TYR A 265 12.32 20.09 2.08
CA TYR A 265 11.53 19.85 3.29
C TYR A 265 11.48 21.07 4.21
N GLY A 266 12.52 21.89 4.18
CA GLY A 266 12.58 23.16 4.90
C GLY A 266 11.81 24.31 4.22
N LYS A 267 11.05 24.05 3.14
CA LYS A 267 10.28 25.05 2.37
C LYS A 267 11.14 26.26 2.02
N ASN A 268 12.26 26.03 1.33
CA ASN A 268 13.24 27.07 1.01
C ASN A 268 13.74 27.85 2.25
N HIS A 269 14.10 27.10 3.29
CA HIS A 269 14.56 27.60 4.59
C HIS A 269 13.55 28.45 5.39
N THR A 270 12.27 28.51 5.03
CA THR A 270 11.26 29.23 5.83
C THR A 270 10.66 28.37 6.93
N ALA A 271 10.68 27.03 6.78
CA ALA A 271 10.18 26.09 7.77
C ALA A 271 11.15 25.93 8.96
N VAL A 272 10.80 25.06 9.90
CA VAL A 272 11.63 24.73 11.06
C VAL A 272 12.01 23.25 11.08
N CYS A 273 13.03 22.93 11.87
CA CYS A 273 13.41 21.56 12.16
C CYS A 273 13.20 21.28 13.65
N LEU A 274 12.34 20.32 13.96
CA LEU A 274 12.12 19.80 15.31
C LEU A 274 13.24 18.81 15.65
N GLU A 275 13.78 18.90 16.85
CA GLU A 275 14.79 17.96 17.37
C GLU A 275 14.13 17.07 18.44
N PHE A 276 14.06 15.76 18.20
CA PHE A 276 13.48 14.78 19.12
C PHE A 276 14.56 13.95 19.79
N TYR A 277 14.36 13.61 21.07
CA TYR A 277 15.18 12.60 21.75
C TYR A 277 14.86 11.21 21.22
N ILE A 278 15.91 10.42 21.02
CA ILE A 278 15.81 9.00 20.72
C ILE A 278 15.77 8.22 22.02
N GLN A 279 14.83 7.28 22.13
CA GLN A 279 14.78 6.31 23.21
C GLN A 279 15.50 5.04 22.78
N GLU A 280 16.38 4.54 23.65
CA GLU A 280 17.05 3.25 23.46
C GLU A 280 16.39 2.20 24.36
N LYS A 281 15.90 1.13 23.75
CA LYS A 281 15.31 -0.04 24.42
C LYS A 281 15.99 -1.31 23.93
N PRO A 282 15.84 -2.47 24.61
CA PRO A 282 16.39 -3.74 24.14
C PRO A 282 15.95 -4.11 22.71
N GLU A 283 14.77 -3.66 22.28
CA GLU A 283 14.23 -3.90 20.95
C GLU A 283 14.87 -3.00 19.86
N GLY A 284 15.50 -1.88 20.24
CA GLY A 284 16.16 -0.96 19.32
C GLY A 284 16.01 0.52 19.67
N LEU A 285 16.29 1.37 18.67
CA LEU A 285 16.14 2.82 18.77
C LEU A 285 14.75 3.25 18.30
N GLY A 286 14.09 4.14 19.04
CA GLY A 286 12.72 4.51 18.72
C GLY A 286 12.19 5.69 19.53
N ILE A 287 10.87 5.84 19.51
CA ILE A 287 10.11 6.81 20.30
C ILE A 287 8.78 6.21 20.72
N THR A 288 8.35 6.49 21.95
CA THR A 288 7.03 6.09 22.44
C THR A 288 5.97 7.10 21.98
N LEU A 289 4.93 6.63 21.30
CA LEU A 289 3.79 7.42 20.82
C LEU A 289 2.47 6.84 21.35
N THR A 290 1.47 7.70 21.57
CA THR A 290 0.10 7.26 21.84
C THR A 290 -0.63 7.04 20.53
N MET A 291 -1.12 5.81 20.32
CA MET A 291 -1.70 5.36 19.04
C MET A 291 -2.93 4.47 19.26
N PRO A 292 -3.79 4.26 18.23
CA PRO A 292 -4.94 3.38 18.37
C PRO A 292 -4.48 1.92 18.44
N THR A 293 -4.96 1.16 19.43
CA THR A 293 -4.48 -0.22 19.69
C THR A 293 -5.58 -1.25 19.84
N ASN A 294 -6.80 -0.83 20.19
CA ASN A 294 -7.95 -1.73 20.22
C ASN A 294 -9.24 -1.03 19.79
N MET A 295 -10.24 -1.84 19.46
CA MET A 295 -11.60 -1.39 19.17
C MET A 295 -12.54 -2.16 20.10
N GLY A 296 -13.28 -1.42 20.93
CA GLY A 296 -14.25 -1.96 21.88
C GLY A 296 -15.62 -1.33 21.72
N SER A 297 -16.57 -1.72 22.58
CA SER A 297 -17.93 -1.16 22.61
C SER A 297 -17.96 0.34 22.92
N SER A 298 -16.91 0.88 23.57
CA SER A 298 -16.73 2.30 23.87
C SER A 298 -15.99 3.07 22.76
N GLY A 299 -15.68 2.43 21.61
CA GLY A 299 -14.94 3.02 20.50
C GLY A 299 -13.49 2.59 20.46
N ILE A 300 -12.64 3.43 19.87
CA ILE A 300 -11.21 3.15 19.65
C ILE A 300 -10.43 3.46 20.93
N GLY A 301 -9.74 2.46 21.47
CA GLY A 301 -8.81 2.61 22.58
C GLY A 301 -7.43 3.09 22.10
N TRP A 302 -6.80 3.94 22.90
CA TRP A 302 -5.48 4.51 22.62
C TRP A 302 -4.51 4.15 23.74
N SER A 303 -3.31 3.65 23.41
CA SER A 303 -2.24 3.34 24.37
C SER A 303 -0.88 3.85 23.89
N GLU A 304 0.05 3.96 24.83
CA GLU A 304 1.45 4.28 24.54
C GLU A 304 2.19 3.04 24.01
N GLU A 305 2.70 3.14 22.79
CA GLU A 305 3.44 2.07 22.12
C GLU A 305 4.83 2.56 21.71
N PHE A 306 5.81 1.65 21.73
CA PHE A 306 7.15 1.94 21.25
C PHE A 306 7.25 1.73 19.74
N MET A 307 7.61 2.77 19.00
CA MET A 307 7.82 2.69 17.55
C MET A 307 9.31 2.82 17.24
N HIS A 308 9.82 1.90 16.42
CA HIS A 308 11.21 1.85 16.00
C HIS A 308 11.48 2.84 14.88
N PHE A 309 12.67 3.45 14.91
CA PHE A 309 13.19 4.23 13.79
C PHE A 309 13.81 3.30 12.76
N GLU A 310 13.10 3.07 11.67
CA GLU A 310 13.54 2.21 10.58
C GLU A 310 14.44 2.98 9.60
N PRO A 311 15.72 2.59 9.40
CA PRO A 311 16.61 3.26 8.47
C PRO A 311 16.17 3.05 7.02
N VAL A 312 16.15 4.12 6.23
CA VAL A 312 15.95 4.02 4.79
C VAL A 312 17.23 3.53 4.12
N SER A 313 17.09 2.50 3.28
CA SER A 313 18.15 1.98 2.41
C SER A 313 18.07 2.61 1.02
N TYR A 314 19.22 3.06 0.50
CA TYR A 314 19.31 3.74 -0.80
C TYR A 314 19.99 2.86 -1.83
N GLY A 315 19.48 2.85 -3.06
CA GLY A 315 20.11 2.13 -4.18
C GLY A 315 20.03 0.61 -4.10
N LYS A 316 19.23 0.07 -3.17
CA LYS A 316 18.84 -1.36 -3.18
C LYS A 316 17.80 -1.59 -4.28
N ASP A 317 17.77 -2.80 -4.81
CA ASP A 317 16.68 -3.23 -5.67
C ASP A 317 15.35 -3.17 -4.91
N PHE A 318 14.31 -2.75 -5.63
CA PHE A 318 12.94 -2.82 -5.13
C PHE A 318 12.60 -4.27 -4.73
N ALA A 319 11.67 -4.41 -3.79
CA ALA A 319 11.24 -5.73 -3.34
C ALA A 319 10.73 -6.56 -4.52
N SER A 320 11.26 -7.76 -4.72
CA SER A 320 10.69 -8.74 -5.66
C SER A 320 9.80 -9.68 -4.86
N ILE A 321 8.49 -9.55 -5.02
CA ILE A 321 7.49 -10.22 -4.18
C ILE A 321 6.86 -11.38 -4.95
N ASP A 322 7.07 -12.61 -4.46
CA ASP A 322 6.29 -13.76 -4.91
C ASP A 322 4.93 -13.74 -4.24
N PHE A 323 3.87 -13.57 -5.02
CA PHE A 323 2.50 -13.55 -4.52
C PHE A 323 2.14 -14.80 -3.71
N PHE A 324 2.44 -16.01 -4.22
CA PHE A 324 1.97 -17.26 -3.59
C PHE A 324 2.65 -17.55 -2.24
N ASN A 325 3.84 -16.98 -2.03
CA ASN A 325 4.57 -17.07 -0.77
C ASN A 325 4.32 -15.87 0.16
N SER A 326 3.60 -14.84 -0.30
CA SER A 326 3.39 -13.60 0.45
C SER A 326 1.97 -13.48 1.02
N LEU A 327 1.31 -14.60 1.32
CA LEU A 327 -0.06 -14.62 1.84
C LEU A 327 -0.15 -14.39 3.37
N GLY A 328 0.83 -13.71 3.97
CA GLY A 328 0.96 -13.56 5.43
C GLY A 328 -0.08 -12.64 6.07
N SER A 329 -0.86 -11.92 5.27
CA SER A 329 -2.00 -11.11 5.74
C SER A 329 -3.23 -11.94 6.13
N ILE A 330 -3.31 -13.20 5.69
CA ILE A 330 -4.40 -14.13 6.03
C ILE A 330 -3.90 -15.28 6.91
N SER A 331 -4.82 -16.02 7.54
CA SER A 331 -4.42 -17.18 8.36
C SER A 331 -3.79 -18.28 7.51
N LEU A 332 -2.90 -19.07 8.12
CA LEU A 332 -2.29 -20.23 7.46
C LEU A 332 -3.35 -21.19 6.89
N ASP A 333 -4.42 -21.48 7.64
CA ASP A 333 -5.56 -22.29 7.14
C ASP A 333 -6.21 -21.68 5.90
N SER A 334 -6.38 -20.35 5.86
CA SER A 334 -6.99 -19.68 4.71
C SER A 334 -6.06 -19.71 3.49
N ALA A 335 -4.76 -19.50 3.69
CA ALA A 335 -3.76 -19.62 2.61
C ALA A 335 -3.72 -21.04 2.04
N LEU A 336 -3.65 -22.05 2.90
CA LEU A 336 -3.62 -23.45 2.49
C LEU A 336 -4.92 -23.89 1.82
N ARG A 337 -6.07 -23.48 2.35
CA ARG A 337 -7.38 -23.93 1.83
C ARG A 337 -7.78 -23.26 0.52
N TYR A 338 -7.56 -21.95 0.40
CA TYR A 338 -8.11 -21.17 -0.70
C TYR A 338 -7.09 -20.81 -1.79
N TRP A 339 -5.80 -20.90 -1.49
CA TRP A 339 -4.75 -20.54 -2.44
C TRP A 339 -3.85 -21.72 -2.80
N LEU A 340 -3.47 -22.56 -1.83
CA LEU A 340 -2.44 -23.59 -2.03
C LEU A 340 -2.94 -25.04 -1.94
N GLY A 341 -4.25 -25.28 -1.83
CA GLY A 341 -4.84 -26.60 -1.67
C GLY A 341 -5.87 -26.92 -2.75
N ASP A 342 -6.03 -28.19 -3.10
CA ASP A 342 -6.99 -28.61 -4.13
C ASP A 342 -8.39 -28.99 -3.59
N GLY A 343 -8.56 -28.97 -2.26
CA GLY A 343 -9.79 -29.39 -1.58
C GLY A 343 -9.91 -30.91 -1.40
N HIS A 344 -8.97 -31.69 -1.91
CA HIS A 344 -8.90 -33.16 -1.80
C HIS A 344 -7.68 -33.63 -1.00
N GLY A 345 -7.04 -32.72 -0.26
CA GLY A 345 -5.89 -33.01 0.59
C GLY A 345 -4.54 -32.96 -0.12
N ARG A 346 -4.49 -32.57 -1.41
CA ARG A 346 -3.21 -32.25 -2.07
C ARG A 346 -2.94 -30.76 -1.97
N PHE A 347 -1.66 -30.43 -1.85
CA PHE A 347 -1.19 -29.07 -1.76
C PHE A 347 -0.23 -28.76 -2.91
N SER A 348 -0.22 -27.48 -3.28
CA SER A 348 0.82 -26.89 -4.13
C SER A 348 2.19 -27.13 -3.50
N THR A 349 3.20 -27.28 -4.35
CA THR A 349 4.61 -27.26 -4.00
C THR A 349 5.01 -26.02 -3.20
N ARG A 350 4.32 -24.88 -3.40
CA ARG A 350 4.50 -23.64 -2.62
C ARG A 350 4.03 -23.74 -1.18
N ALA A 351 3.15 -24.69 -0.84
CA ALA A 351 2.64 -24.84 0.53
C ALA A 351 3.75 -25.17 1.53
N LYS A 352 4.82 -25.85 1.09
CA LYS A 352 5.97 -26.19 1.93
C LYS A 352 6.63 -24.95 2.52
N ASP A 353 6.76 -23.89 1.72
CA ASP A 353 7.36 -22.62 2.12
C ASP A 353 6.62 -21.96 3.30
N LEU A 354 5.34 -22.30 3.50
CA LEU A 354 4.48 -21.80 4.58
C LEU A 354 4.43 -22.76 5.79
N THR A 355 4.45 -24.07 5.53
CA THR A 355 4.22 -25.09 6.56
C THR A 355 5.48 -25.58 7.27
N GLU A 356 6.67 -25.40 6.67
CA GLU A 356 7.93 -25.82 7.30
C GLU A 356 8.23 -25.02 8.57
N SER A 357 7.93 -23.72 8.58
CA SER A 357 7.88 -22.89 9.79
C SER A 357 6.95 -21.70 9.55
N GLU A 358 5.80 -21.69 10.24
CA GLU A 358 4.83 -20.59 10.16
C GLU A 358 5.44 -19.29 10.67
N GLU A 359 6.27 -19.35 11.71
CA GLU A 359 6.98 -18.20 12.27
C GLU A 359 7.96 -17.60 11.25
N ALA A 360 8.80 -18.42 10.61
CA ALA A 360 9.75 -17.96 9.61
C ALA A 360 9.04 -17.37 8.38
N TRP A 361 7.93 -17.97 7.95
CA TRP A 361 7.10 -17.45 6.88
C TRP A 361 6.53 -16.06 7.21
N LYS A 362 5.93 -15.90 8.40
CA LYS A 362 5.41 -14.60 8.85
C LYS A 362 6.52 -13.56 9.01
N GLN A 363 7.67 -13.95 9.53
CA GLN A 363 8.83 -13.07 9.65
C GLN A 363 9.26 -12.56 8.27
N LYS A 364 9.47 -13.48 7.31
CA LYS A 364 9.85 -13.13 5.93
C LYS A 364 8.81 -12.21 5.26
N TYR A 365 7.53 -12.47 5.48
CA TYR A 365 6.45 -11.61 4.99
C TYR A 365 6.59 -10.17 5.52
N TRP A 366 6.81 -9.99 6.83
CA TRP A 366 7.00 -8.66 7.41
C TRP A 366 8.33 -8.01 7.03
N GLU A 367 9.40 -8.77 6.88
CA GLU A 367 10.69 -8.26 6.37
C GLU A 367 10.53 -7.66 4.96
N GLN A 368 9.79 -8.34 4.07
CA GLN A 368 9.48 -7.81 2.75
C GLN A 368 8.58 -6.58 2.81
N PHE A 369 7.57 -6.56 3.69
CA PHE A 369 6.75 -5.37 3.94
C PHE A 369 7.61 -4.17 4.34
N TYR A 370 8.47 -4.31 5.35
CA TYR A 370 9.36 -3.24 5.79
C TYR A 370 10.36 -2.84 4.69
N HIS A 371 10.87 -3.79 3.90
CA HIS A 371 11.74 -3.49 2.76
C HIS A 371 11.02 -2.59 1.74
N THR A 372 9.74 -2.85 1.42
CA THR A 372 8.97 -1.94 0.53
C THR A 372 8.81 -0.53 1.11
N ALA A 373 8.66 -0.40 2.43
CA ALA A 373 8.46 0.87 3.10
C ALA A 373 9.77 1.64 3.40
N THR A 374 10.94 1.03 3.21
CA THR A 374 12.25 1.58 3.62
C THR A 374 13.28 1.63 2.50
N VAL A 375 12.90 1.40 1.24
CA VAL A 375 13.80 1.53 0.08
C VAL A 375 13.48 2.80 -0.70
N LYS A 376 14.53 3.57 -1.01
CA LYS A 376 14.48 4.71 -1.93
C LYS A 376 15.51 4.59 -3.04
N SER A 377 15.27 5.32 -4.13
CA SER A 377 16.28 5.50 -5.16
C SER A 377 17.51 6.24 -4.62
N SER A 378 18.68 5.96 -5.18
CA SER A 378 19.97 6.53 -4.74
C SER A 378 20.05 8.06 -4.81
N HIS A 379 19.21 8.70 -5.63
CA HIS A 379 19.11 10.16 -5.75
C HIS A 379 18.75 10.88 -4.44
N TRP A 380 18.21 10.15 -3.46
CA TRP A 380 17.76 10.68 -2.18
C TRP A 380 18.70 10.37 -1.00
N GLU A 381 19.85 9.72 -1.23
CA GLU A 381 20.76 9.23 -0.18
C GLU A 381 21.21 10.31 0.83
N LYS A 382 21.30 11.56 0.38
CA LYS A 382 21.62 12.72 1.23
C LYS A 382 20.65 12.93 2.41
N GLU A 383 19.43 12.42 2.32
CA GLU A 383 18.42 12.54 3.38
C GLU A 383 18.83 11.80 4.65
N LYS A 384 19.50 10.65 4.51
CA LYS A 384 19.81 9.75 5.65
C LYS A 384 18.58 9.55 6.54
N GLU A 385 17.47 9.30 5.88
CA GLU A 385 16.14 9.22 6.46
C GLU A 385 15.96 8.00 7.38
N PHE A 386 15.19 8.19 8.44
CA PHE A 386 14.61 7.18 9.29
C PHE A 386 13.09 7.35 9.32
N ARG A 387 12.37 6.23 9.46
CA ARG A 387 10.91 6.20 9.42
C ARG A 387 10.34 5.62 10.69
N LEU A 388 9.26 6.21 11.15
CA LEU A 388 8.27 5.46 11.92
C LEU A 388 7.20 5.01 10.94
N ILE A 389 6.87 3.72 10.94
CA ILE A 389 5.89 3.12 10.02
C ILE A 389 4.67 2.68 10.80
N GLN A 390 3.49 3.14 10.38
CA GLN A 390 2.20 2.73 10.92
C GLN A 390 1.44 1.95 9.86
N SER A 391 0.98 0.75 10.22
CA SER A 391 0.04 -0.05 9.44
C SER A 391 -0.97 -0.68 10.37
N SER A 392 -2.17 -1.01 9.87
CA SER A 392 -3.17 -1.70 10.67
C SER A 392 -4.05 -2.62 9.83
N SER A 393 -4.33 -3.80 10.36
CA SER A 393 -5.39 -4.69 9.88
C SER A 393 -6.70 -4.52 10.65
N LEU A 394 -6.69 -3.73 11.74
CA LEU A 394 -7.85 -3.50 12.62
C LEU A 394 -8.55 -2.16 12.35
N PHE A 395 -7.78 -1.15 11.92
CA PHE A 395 -8.26 0.20 11.74
C PHE A 395 -8.17 0.62 10.26
N ASP A 396 -9.20 1.30 9.78
CA ASP A 396 -9.15 1.98 8.49
C ASP A 396 -8.36 3.28 8.63
N LEU A 397 -7.06 3.21 8.32
CA LEU A 397 -6.15 4.35 8.43
C LEU A 397 -6.32 5.37 7.30
N THR A 398 -7.27 5.17 6.36
CA THR A 398 -7.65 6.24 5.44
C THR A 398 -8.25 7.42 6.21
N ASP A 399 -8.87 7.18 7.37
CA ASP A 399 -9.21 8.22 8.34
C ASP A 399 -7.94 8.88 8.89
N THR A 400 -7.70 10.12 8.45
CA THR A 400 -6.54 10.93 8.86
C THR A 400 -6.44 11.14 10.36
N LYS A 401 -7.54 11.05 11.11
CA LYS A 401 -7.52 11.20 12.58
C LYS A 401 -6.73 10.07 13.25
N LEU A 402 -6.79 8.85 12.70
CA LEU A 402 -6.07 7.69 13.22
C LEU A 402 -4.56 7.71 12.88
N ARG A 403 -4.15 8.67 12.03
CA ARG A 403 -2.76 8.92 11.63
C ARG A 403 -2.10 10.07 12.38
N LYS A 404 -2.81 10.69 13.33
CA LYS A 404 -2.29 11.75 14.22
C LYS A 404 -1.83 11.13 15.55
N LEU A 405 -0.66 10.51 15.55
CA LEU A 405 -0.13 9.81 16.74
C LEU A 405 0.48 10.79 17.73
N LYS A 406 0.12 10.72 19.02
CA LYS A 406 0.57 11.72 20.00
C LYS A 406 1.94 11.39 20.55
N PHE A 407 2.76 12.42 20.81
CA PHE A 407 4.04 12.30 21.48
C PHE A 407 4.02 13.06 22.81
N LYS A 408 4.88 12.65 23.76
CA LYS A 408 5.08 13.41 24.99
C LYS A 408 5.91 14.65 24.71
N PHE A 409 5.49 15.82 25.20
CA PHE A 409 6.25 17.07 25.00
C PHE A 409 7.71 16.98 25.48
N SER A 410 7.99 16.16 26.49
CA SER A 410 9.35 15.88 26.97
C SER A 410 10.26 15.22 25.92
N SER A 411 9.69 14.55 24.91
CA SER A 411 10.45 13.97 23.79
C SER A 411 10.95 15.02 22.80
N LEU A 412 10.33 16.20 22.72
CA LEU A 412 10.78 17.29 21.84
C LEU A 412 11.89 18.09 22.52
N LYS A 413 13.15 17.92 22.11
CA LYS A 413 14.30 18.58 22.72
C LYS A 413 14.36 20.07 22.41
N GLY A 414 14.12 20.45 21.16
CA GLY A 414 14.27 21.83 20.70
C GLY A 414 13.68 22.10 19.32
N ILE A 415 13.69 23.37 18.92
CA ILE A 415 13.28 23.82 17.58
C ILE A 415 14.42 24.63 16.96
N ILE A 416 14.79 24.27 15.74
CA ILE A 416 15.77 24.98 14.91
C ILE A 416 15.00 25.78 13.87
N PHE A 417 15.06 27.10 13.95
CA PHE A 417 14.50 27.96 12.92
C PHE A 417 15.34 27.92 11.65
N GLY A 418 14.69 27.84 10.50
CA GLY A 418 15.34 27.99 9.21
C GLY A 418 15.92 29.39 9.04
N ILE A 419 16.86 29.51 8.09
CA ILE A 419 17.55 30.78 7.77
C ILE A 419 16.52 31.89 7.47
N ASN A 420 15.47 31.54 6.73
CA ASN A 420 14.46 32.45 6.23
C ASN A 420 13.12 32.35 7.00
N THR A 421 13.07 31.66 8.15
CA THR A 421 11.85 31.67 8.98
C THR A 421 11.56 33.11 9.40
N SER A 422 10.31 33.55 9.21
CA SER A 422 9.91 34.93 9.49
C SER A 422 9.99 35.23 11.00
N ILE A 423 10.16 36.50 11.36
CA ILE A 423 10.16 36.90 12.78
C ILE A 423 8.81 36.61 13.43
N GLU A 424 7.71 36.84 12.70
CA GLU A 424 6.35 36.55 13.17
C GLU A 424 6.19 35.06 13.49
N ASP A 425 6.59 34.18 12.59
CA ASP A 425 6.55 32.72 12.80
C ASP A 425 7.40 32.29 14.01
N LYS A 426 8.61 32.87 14.15
CA LYS A 426 9.47 32.61 15.31
C LYS A 426 8.78 33.01 16.62
N CYS A 427 8.22 34.22 16.68
CA CYS A 427 7.49 34.70 17.84
C CYS A 427 6.29 33.81 18.19
N ASN A 428 5.50 33.42 17.18
CA ASN A 428 4.33 32.55 17.37
C ASN A 428 4.74 31.17 17.89
N LEU A 429 5.78 30.56 17.34
CA LEU A 429 6.31 29.28 17.82
C LEU A 429 6.88 29.39 19.24
N ILE A 430 7.60 30.46 19.56
CA ILE A 430 8.13 30.69 20.91
C ILE A 430 6.99 30.79 21.92
N ALA A 431 5.97 31.60 21.63
CA ALA A 431 4.79 31.74 22.48
C ALA A 431 4.06 30.41 22.66
N LYS A 432 3.91 29.62 21.60
CA LYS A 432 3.28 28.30 21.67
C LYS A 432 4.04 27.34 22.58
N ILE A 433 5.37 27.31 22.46
CA ILE A 433 6.23 26.47 23.30
C ILE A 433 6.26 26.97 24.74
N GLU A 434 6.22 28.27 24.98
CA GLU A 434 6.10 28.83 26.34
C GLU A 434 4.83 28.35 27.03
N HIS A 435 3.70 28.36 26.32
CA HIS A 435 2.45 27.80 26.81
C HIS A 435 2.58 26.31 27.17
N LEU A 436 3.14 25.50 26.26
CA LEU A 436 3.37 24.07 26.50
C LEU A 436 4.34 23.81 27.66
N CYS A 437 5.37 24.64 27.81
CA CYS A 437 6.28 24.59 28.94
C CYS A 437 5.53 24.78 30.26
N ASN A 438 4.60 25.74 30.32
CA ASN A 438 3.80 25.98 31.52
C ASN A 438 2.82 24.83 31.79
N GLU A 439 2.12 24.35 30.77
CA GLU A 439 1.18 23.23 30.87
C GLU A 439 1.85 21.95 31.39
N HIS A 440 3.02 21.62 30.84
CA HIS A 440 3.76 20.40 31.18
C HIS A 440 4.83 20.60 32.26
N LYS A 441 4.88 21.77 32.90
CA LYS A 441 5.88 22.14 33.93
C LYS A 441 7.33 21.89 33.49
N ARG A 442 7.65 22.17 32.23
CA ARG A 442 9.00 21.97 31.68
C ARG A 442 9.87 23.20 31.93
N GLU A 443 10.90 23.04 32.75
CA GLU A 443 11.77 24.13 33.22
C GLU A 443 12.63 24.80 32.13
N LYS A 444 12.93 24.09 31.04
CA LYS A 444 13.78 24.63 29.97
C LYS A 444 13.44 24.05 28.60
N PHE A 445 13.40 24.92 27.60
CA PHE A 445 13.31 24.57 26.19
C PHE A 445 14.35 25.33 25.37
N ASN A 446 14.96 24.69 24.37
CA ASN A 446 16.00 25.29 23.55
C ASN A 446 15.46 25.69 22.17
N PHE A 447 15.83 26.88 21.72
CA PHE A 447 15.64 27.35 20.35
C PHE A 447 16.99 27.58 19.69
N TYR A 448 17.07 27.29 18.41
CA TYR A 448 18.27 27.46 17.61
C TYR A 448 17.96 28.24 16.34
N GLN A 449 18.97 28.87 15.76
CA GLN A 449 18.88 29.52 14.45
C GLN A 449 19.84 28.84 13.49
N ALA A 450 19.31 28.32 12.38
CA ALA A 450 20.12 27.81 11.29
C ALA A 450 20.84 28.95 10.57
N ARG A 451 22.07 28.68 10.12
CA ARG A 451 22.90 29.56 9.28
C ARG A 451 23.74 28.73 8.32
N TYR A 452 24.12 29.34 7.20
CA TYR A 452 25.14 28.78 6.33
C TYR A 452 26.53 29.02 6.94
N ASP A 453 27.32 27.96 7.06
CA ASP A 453 28.70 28.05 7.51
C ASP A 453 29.65 28.00 6.31
N HIS A 454 30.34 29.12 6.04
CA HIS A 454 31.22 29.25 4.87
C HIS A 454 32.43 28.31 4.91
N ASN A 455 32.86 27.88 6.09
CA ASN A 455 34.03 27.02 6.26
C ASN A 455 33.68 25.55 5.93
N SER A 456 32.65 25.02 6.57
CA SER A 456 32.19 23.64 6.33
C SER A 456 31.34 23.49 5.06
N LYS A 457 30.85 24.60 4.49
CA LYS A 457 29.90 24.66 3.37
C LYS A 457 28.60 23.92 3.63
N LYS A 458 28.20 23.87 4.90
CA LYS A 458 27.01 23.18 5.39
C LYS A 458 26.10 24.15 6.14
N ILE A 459 24.88 23.69 6.43
CA ILE A 459 24.01 24.35 7.40
C ILE A 459 24.45 23.95 8.80
N THR A 460 24.70 24.94 9.65
CA THR A 460 24.90 24.75 11.08
C THR A 460 23.81 25.50 11.83
N HIS A 461 23.73 25.33 13.14
CA HIS A 461 22.76 26.05 13.95
C HIS A 461 23.35 26.46 15.30
N ASP A 462 23.02 27.66 15.76
CA ASP A 462 23.51 28.20 17.02
C ASP A 462 22.35 28.32 18.02
N LEU A 463 22.64 28.04 19.30
CA LEU A 463 21.67 28.19 20.39
C LEU A 463 21.31 29.67 20.61
N LEU A 464 20.02 29.97 20.69
CA LEU A 464 19.52 31.30 21.05
C LEU A 464 19.53 31.50 22.57
N THR A 465 20.70 31.80 23.12
CA THR A 465 20.97 31.87 24.58
C THR A 465 20.17 32.93 25.34
N ASN A 466 19.71 33.98 24.65
CA ASN A 466 18.91 35.05 25.24
C ASN A 466 17.41 34.71 25.32
N ILE A 467 16.95 33.67 24.62
CA ILE A 467 15.56 33.21 24.67
C ILE A 467 15.47 32.13 25.75
N LYS A 468 15.01 32.51 26.94
CA LYS A 468 14.92 31.62 28.12
C LYS A 468 13.47 31.28 28.43
N ILE A 469 12.94 30.28 27.73
CA ILE A 469 11.58 29.78 27.91
C ILE A 469 11.59 28.52 28.79
N GLY A 470 10.64 28.46 29.72
CA GLY A 470 10.43 27.35 30.62
C GLY A 470 9.53 27.70 31.79
N TYR A 471 8.89 26.69 32.38
CA TYR A 471 8.09 26.84 33.59
C TYR A 471 8.96 27.35 34.74
N ARG A 472 8.45 28.37 35.44
CA ARG A 472 9.00 28.84 36.71
C ARG A 472 7.88 28.81 37.72
N GLU A 473 8.08 28.05 38.80
CA GLU A 473 7.14 28.05 39.90
C GLU A 473 7.17 29.47 40.52
N SER A 474 6.03 30.16 40.47
CA SER A 474 5.91 31.49 41.06
C SER A 474 6.23 31.38 42.54
N THR A 475 7.40 31.88 42.93
CA THR A 475 7.78 31.99 44.34
C THR A 475 6.74 32.90 44.97
N LYS A 476 5.90 32.35 45.86
CA LYS A 476 5.07 33.18 46.74
C LYS A 476 6.04 34.07 47.51
N LEU A 477 6.07 35.35 47.16
CA LEU A 477 6.55 36.40 48.07
C LEU A 477 5.64 36.31 49.29
N VAL A 478 6.16 35.69 50.36
CA VAL A 478 5.57 35.73 51.71
C VAL A 478 5.85 37.08 52.32
#